data_AF-A0A7W6FNR0-F1
#
_entry.id   AF-A0A7W6FNR0-F1
#
_cell.length_a   1.000
_cell.length_b   1.000
_cell.length_c   1.000
_cell.angle_alpha   90.00
_cell.angle_beta   90.00
_cell.angle_gamma   90.00
#
_symmetry.space_group_name_H-M   'P 1'
#
loop_
_entity.id
_entity.type
_entity.pdbx_description
1 polymer ?
#
loop_
_entity_poly.entity_id
_entity_poly.type
_entity_poly.pdbx_seq_one_letter_code
_entity_poly.pdbx_strand_id
1 'polypeptide(L)'
;MVPKLLLLSVASLPAFAATAAAAPDLIPIRQGIYVPAAAACKGASRATMVNYWGGDSSIGNGMATCTIRKMIARKGNSYTFTDICTDIISGDKIEGGPITLTVLGPAAFRMETGGEATAYKYCGPTPQ
;
A
#
# COMPACT_ATOMS: atom_id res chain seq x y z
N MET A 1 11.42 31.59 65.24
CA MET A 1 11.60 31.56 63.77
C MET A 1 11.54 30.11 63.32
N VAL A 2 10.53 29.72 62.54
CA VAL A 2 10.43 28.42 61.86
C VAL A 2 9.79 28.69 60.50
N PRO A 3 10.38 28.28 59.36
CA PRO A 3 9.79 28.54 58.05
C PRO A 3 8.73 27.49 57.72
N LYS A 4 7.58 27.95 57.25
CA LYS A 4 6.45 27.13 56.81
C LYS A 4 6.70 26.75 55.33
N LEU A 5 7.05 25.49 55.09
CA LEU A 5 7.36 24.96 53.76
C LEU A 5 6.07 24.73 52.96
N LEU A 6 5.90 25.46 51.85
CA LEU A 6 4.82 25.29 50.87
C LEU A 6 5.12 24.06 50.00
N LEU A 7 4.28 23.03 50.08
CA LEU A 7 4.28 21.89 49.17
C LEU A 7 3.37 22.21 47.97
N LEU A 8 3.96 22.46 46.80
CA LEU A 8 3.24 22.44 45.51
C LEU A 8 3.15 20.99 45.02
N SER A 9 1.94 20.45 44.99
CA SER A 9 1.64 19.15 44.36
C SER A 9 1.54 19.32 42.84
N VAL A 10 2.55 18.84 42.12
CA VAL A 10 2.52 18.76 40.65
C VAL A 10 1.67 17.54 40.26
N ALA A 11 0.46 17.78 39.77
CA ALA A 11 -0.39 16.74 39.20
C ALA A 11 0.18 16.29 37.84
N SER A 12 0.78 15.11 37.80
CA SER A 12 1.27 14.49 36.56
C SER A 12 0.09 13.85 35.81
N LEU A 13 -0.33 14.43 34.68
CA LEU A 13 -1.23 13.75 33.74
C LEU A 13 -0.46 12.65 32.98
N PRO A 14 -0.96 11.41 32.91
CA PRO A 14 -0.36 10.38 32.07
C PRO A 14 -0.71 10.67 30.61
N ALA A 15 0.30 10.92 29.79
CA ALA A 15 0.15 10.97 28.34
C ALA A 15 -0.06 9.54 27.83
N PHE A 16 -1.30 9.20 27.48
CA PHE A 16 -1.58 8.01 26.69
C PHE A 16 -1.01 8.22 25.28
N ALA A 17 0.18 7.66 25.04
CA ALA A 17 0.73 7.54 23.71
C ALA A 17 -0.14 6.58 22.89
N ALA A 18 -1.13 7.12 22.19
CA ALA A 18 -1.87 6.40 21.17
C ALA A 18 -0.92 6.16 19.98
N THR A 19 -0.21 5.02 19.98
CA THR A 19 0.38 4.50 18.75
C THR A 19 -0.76 4.17 17.80
N ALA A 20 -1.00 5.03 16.81
CA ALA A 20 -1.84 4.73 15.67
C ALA A 20 -1.21 3.52 14.95
N ALA A 21 -1.70 2.32 15.26
CA ALA A 21 -1.31 1.13 14.53
C ALA A 21 -1.78 1.30 13.09
N ALA A 22 -0.83 1.38 12.14
CA ALA A 22 -1.15 1.36 10.72
C ALA A 22 -2.02 0.11 10.44
N ALA A 23 -3.11 0.29 9.70
CA ALA A 23 -3.98 -0.82 9.36
C ALA A 23 -3.16 -1.90 8.63
N PRO A 24 -3.31 -3.19 8.99
CA PRO A 24 -2.56 -4.25 8.32
C PRO A 24 -2.89 -4.29 6.83
N ASP A 25 -1.85 -4.37 6.00
CA ASP A 25 -1.97 -4.46 4.54
C ASP A 25 -2.82 -5.69 4.12
N LEU A 26 -3.78 -5.48 3.21
CA LEU A 26 -4.62 -6.57 2.69
C LEU A 26 -3.82 -7.58 1.85
N ILE A 27 -2.75 -7.11 1.19
CA ILE A 27 -1.84 -7.91 0.36
C ILE A 27 -0.45 -7.83 1.00
N PRO A 28 0.20 -8.96 1.35
CA PRO A 28 1.45 -8.96 2.10
C PRO A 28 2.67 -8.73 1.19
N ILE A 29 2.74 -7.57 0.54
CA ILE A 29 3.87 -7.11 -0.27
C ILE A 29 4.35 -5.75 0.24
N ARG A 30 5.61 -5.40 -0.04
CA ARG A 30 6.20 -4.13 0.38
C ARG A 30 5.48 -2.97 -0.28
N GLN A 31 5.28 -1.90 0.48
CA GLN A 31 4.86 -0.62 -0.08
C GLN A 31 5.98 -0.06 -0.95
N GLY A 32 5.63 0.42 -2.14
CA GLY A 32 6.57 1.07 -3.05
C GLY A 32 6.30 0.81 -4.53
N ILE A 33 7.35 1.02 -5.32
CA ILE A 33 7.35 0.92 -6.78
C ILE A 33 7.79 -0.47 -7.22
N TYR A 34 7.09 -0.99 -8.22
CA TYR A 34 7.37 -2.26 -8.87
C TYR A 34 7.46 -2.07 -10.39
N VAL A 35 8.24 -2.93 -11.03
CA VAL A 35 8.38 -2.99 -12.50
C VAL A 35 8.23 -4.44 -12.96
N PRO A 36 7.90 -4.69 -14.24
CA PRO A 36 7.96 -6.03 -14.81
C PRO A 36 9.33 -6.67 -14.53
N ALA A 37 9.35 -7.94 -14.15
CA ALA A 37 10.56 -8.60 -13.67
C ALA A 37 11.73 -8.55 -14.68
N ALA A 38 11.41 -8.55 -15.97
CA ALA A 38 12.36 -8.41 -17.08
C ALA A 38 12.92 -6.99 -17.28
N ALA A 39 12.26 -5.96 -16.75
CA ALA A 39 12.70 -4.56 -16.86
C ALA A 39 13.75 -4.21 -15.80
N ALA A 40 14.65 -3.26 -16.12
CA ALA A 40 15.56 -2.69 -15.13
C ALA A 40 14.82 -1.67 -14.24
N CYS A 41 15.13 -1.62 -12.94
CA CYS A 41 14.55 -0.61 -12.05
C CYS A 41 14.98 0.82 -12.45
N LYS A 42 16.27 0.99 -12.78
CA LYS A 42 16.80 2.28 -13.24
C LYS A 42 16.34 2.54 -14.67
N GLY A 43 15.70 3.69 -14.89
CA GLY A 43 15.25 4.12 -16.21
C GLY A 43 13.96 3.45 -16.69
N ALA A 44 13.25 2.70 -15.83
CA ALA A 44 11.91 2.23 -16.15
C ALA A 44 10.98 3.41 -16.46
N SER A 45 10.18 3.29 -17.53
CA SER A 45 9.23 4.33 -17.89
C SER A 45 8.06 4.36 -16.91
N ARG A 46 7.47 5.54 -16.69
CA ARG A 46 6.26 5.69 -15.85
C ARG A 46 5.09 4.82 -16.30
N ALA A 47 5.03 4.49 -17.59
CA ALA A 47 4.00 3.62 -18.16
C ALA A 47 4.15 2.14 -17.72
N THR A 48 5.37 1.71 -17.39
CA THR A 48 5.65 0.32 -16.96
C THR A 48 5.71 0.15 -15.44
N MET A 49 5.83 1.25 -14.70
CA MET A 49 5.88 1.24 -13.25
C MET A 49 4.47 1.11 -12.65
N VAL A 50 4.36 0.27 -11.63
CA VAL A 50 3.17 0.16 -10.78
C VAL A 50 3.54 0.42 -9.32
N ASN A 51 2.56 0.86 -8.53
CA ASN A 51 2.74 1.22 -7.13
C ASN A 51 1.79 0.47 -6.22
N TYR A 52 2.26 0.19 -5.00
CA TYR A 52 1.45 -0.31 -3.90
C TYR A 52 1.65 0.58 -2.67
N TRP A 53 0.55 1.15 -2.14
CA TRP A 53 0.59 2.09 -1.01
C TRP A 53 0.24 1.46 0.34
N GLY A 54 -0.07 0.15 0.38
CA GLY A 54 -0.47 -0.53 1.61
C GLY A 54 -1.94 -0.36 1.97
N GLY A 55 -2.32 -0.85 3.15
CA GLY A 55 -3.68 -0.86 3.65
C GLY A 55 -4.63 -1.58 2.69
N ASP A 56 -5.63 -0.84 2.21
CA ASP A 56 -6.63 -1.27 1.24
C ASP A 56 -6.28 -0.93 -0.21
N SER A 57 -5.06 -0.47 -0.49
CA SER A 57 -4.64 -0.11 -1.85
C SER A 57 -4.59 -1.33 -2.78
N SER A 58 -4.90 -1.12 -4.05
CA SER A 58 -4.60 -2.04 -5.14
C SER A 58 -3.25 -1.71 -5.80
N ILE A 59 -2.88 -2.43 -6.84
CA ILE A 59 -1.75 -2.11 -7.71
C ILE A 59 -2.17 -1.01 -8.68
N GLY A 60 -1.73 0.22 -8.42
CA GLY A 60 -1.98 1.38 -9.29
C GLY A 60 -0.87 1.57 -10.33
N ASN A 61 -1.19 2.21 -11.45
CA ASN A 61 -0.16 2.76 -12.33
C ASN A 61 0.25 4.17 -11.85
N GLY A 62 1.35 4.71 -12.39
CA GLY A 62 1.87 6.02 -11.99
C GLY A 62 0.98 7.24 -12.31
N MET A 63 -0.25 7.06 -12.79
CA MET A 63 -1.25 8.09 -13.10
C MET A 63 -2.60 7.86 -12.39
N ALA A 64 -2.72 6.82 -11.57
CA ALA A 64 -3.96 6.51 -10.87
C ALA A 64 -3.70 5.99 -9.45
N THR A 65 -4.56 6.39 -8.53
CA THR A 65 -4.62 5.81 -7.18
C THR A 65 -5.73 4.78 -7.14
N CYS A 66 -5.40 3.52 -6.87
CA CYS A 66 -6.34 2.40 -6.89
C CYS A 66 -6.56 1.83 -5.49
N THR A 67 -7.82 1.59 -5.15
CA THR A 67 -8.24 1.00 -3.86
C THR A 67 -9.01 -0.28 -4.12
N ILE A 68 -8.72 -1.33 -3.35
CA ILE A 68 -9.44 -2.60 -3.38
C ILE A 68 -10.88 -2.32 -2.94
N ARG A 69 -11.82 -2.47 -3.87
CA ARG A 69 -13.24 -2.30 -3.60
C ARG A 69 -13.83 -3.55 -2.95
N LYS A 70 -13.42 -4.72 -3.42
CA LYS A 70 -13.92 -6.01 -2.94
C LYS A 70 -12.90 -7.11 -3.12
N MET A 71 -12.56 -7.80 -2.03
CA MET A 71 -11.84 -9.07 -2.09
C MET A 71 -12.81 -10.18 -2.52
N ILE A 72 -12.57 -10.78 -3.69
CA ILE A 72 -13.38 -11.89 -4.24
C ILE A 72 -12.93 -13.22 -3.63
N ALA A 73 -11.62 -13.48 -3.61
CA ALA A 73 -11.07 -14.73 -3.11
C ALA A 73 -9.67 -14.53 -2.52
N ARG A 74 -9.35 -15.29 -1.49
CA ARG A 74 -8.01 -15.41 -0.92
C ARG A 74 -7.69 -16.90 -0.72
N LYS A 75 -6.64 -17.39 -1.38
CA LYS A 75 -6.22 -18.80 -1.29
C LYS A 75 -4.71 -18.87 -1.24
N GLY A 76 -4.16 -19.20 -0.08
CA GLY A 76 -2.71 -19.21 0.14
C GLY A 76 -2.11 -17.83 -0.16
N ASN A 77 -1.23 -17.77 -1.16
CA ASN A 77 -0.59 -16.56 -1.63
C ASN A 77 -1.31 -15.89 -2.82
N SER A 78 -2.50 -16.35 -3.20
CA SER A 78 -3.30 -15.79 -4.29
C SER A 78 -4.46 -14.95 -3.77
N TYR A 79 -4.63 -13.77 -4.36
CA TYR A 79 -5.59 -12.74 -3.99
C TYR A 79 -6.34 -12.29 -5.24
N THR A 80 -7.64 -12.54 -5.30
CA THR A 80 -8.49 -12.06 -6.40
C THR A 80 -9.42 -10.99 -5.86
N PHE A 81 -9.46 -9.83 -6.50
CA PHE A 81 -10.26 -8.69 -6.06
C PHE A 81 -10.69 -7.81 -7.24
N THR A 82 -11.63 -6.92 -6.99
CA THR A 82 -11.88 -5.76 -7.86
C THR A 82 -11.39 -4.51 -7.16
N ASP A 83 -10.99 -3.52 -7.96
CA ASP A 83 -10.56 -2.22 -7.49
C ASP A 83 -11.31 -1.08 -8.17
N ILE A 84 -11.11 0.11 -7.61
CA ILE A 84 -11.52 1.37 -8.20
C ILE A 84 -10.30 2.26 -8.26
N CYS A 85 -9.98 2.75 -9.44
CA CYS A 85 -8.87 3.65 -9.69
C CYS A 85 -9.40 5.06 -9.91
N THR A 86 -8.76 6.05 -9.29
CA THR A 86 -9.03 7.47 -9.55
C THR A 86 -7.87 8.03 -10.36
N ASP A 87 -8.15 8.53 -11.56
CA ASP A 87 -7.15 9.23 -12.37
C ASP A 87 -6.72 10.52 -11.66
N ILE A 88 -5.42 10.73 -11.52
CA ILE A 88 -4.90 11.86 -10.73
C ILE A 88 -5.04 13.21 -11.45
N ILE A 89 -5.28 13.21 -12.76
CA ILE A 89 -5.40 14.42 -13.58
C ILE A 89 -6.87 14.85 -13.68
N SER A 90 -7.75 13.95 -14.11
CA SER A 90 -9.17 14.27 -14.31
C SER A 90 -10.01 14.06 -13.05
N GLY A 91 -9.57 13.22 -12.12
CA GLY A 91 -10.36 12.78 -10.97
C GLY A 91 -11.40 11.72 -11.33
N ASP A 92 -11.41 11.24 -12.58
CA ASP A 92 -12.37 10.23 -13.02
C ASP A 92 -12.14 8.90 -12.31
N LYS A 93 -13.25 8.22 -11.99
CA LYS A 93 -13.23 6.90 -11.37
C LYS A 93 -13.40 5.83 -12.42
N ILE A 94 -12.45 4.90 -12.44
CA ILE A 94 -12.40 3.77 -13.35
C ILE A 94 -12.56 2.51 -12.49
N GLU A 95 -13.66 1.79 -12.69
CA GLU A 95 -13.87 0.49 -12.05
C GLU A 95 -13.15 -0.61 -12.85
N GLY A 96 -12.22 -1.31 -12.20
CA GLY A 96 -11.48 -2.41 -12.80
C GLY A 96 -12.28 -3.73 -12.79
N GLY A 97 -11.97 -4.59 -13.75
CA GLY A 97 -12.38 -5.99 -13.70
C GLY A 97 -11.64 -6.78 -12.60
N PRO A 98 -11.96 -8.07 -12.40
CA PRO A 98 -11.23 -8.90 -11.45
C PRO A 98 -9.72 -8.96 -11.77
N ILE A 99 -8.89 -8.66 -10.77
CA ILE A 99 -7.44 -8.78 -10.80
C ILE A 99 -7.05 -9.93 -9.88
N THR A 100 -6.13 -10.79 -10.33
CA THR A 100 -5.54 -11.83 -9.47
C THR A 100 -4.06 -11.56 -9.25
N LEU A 101 -3.67 -11.38 -7.98
CA LEU A 101 -2.28 -11.32 -7.56
C LEU A 101 -1.85 -12.63 -6.92
N THR A 102 -0.78 -13.22 -7.41
CA THR A 102 -0.05 -14.29 -6.74
C THR A 102 1.23 -13.71 -6.12
N VAL A 103 1.28 -13.65 -4.79
CA VAL A 103 2.44 -13.17 -4.04
C VAL A 103 3.54 -14.22 -4.06
N LEU A 104 4.70 -13.89 -4.63
CA LEU A 104 5.87 -14.78 -4.68
C LEU A 104 6.79 -14.56 -3.48
N GLY A 105 6.72 -13.37 -2.90
CA GLY A 105 7.38 -12.97 -1.66
C GLY A 105 7.12 -11.48 -1.38
N PRO A 106 7.64 -10.92 -0.29
CA PRO A 106 7.37 -9.52 0.07
C PRO A 106 7.82 -8.49 -0.98
N ALA A 107 8.71 -8.86 -1.91
CA ALA A 107 9.27 -7.98 -2.93
C ALA A 107 8.95 -8.42 -4.37
N ALA A 108 8.04 -9.39 -4.55
CA ALA A 108 7.71 -9.91 -5.87
C ALA A 108 6.30 -10.52 -5.91
N PHE A 109 5.60 -10.29 -7.02
CA PHE A 109 4.29 -10.89 -7.26
C PHE A 109 4.09 -11.14 -8.75
N ARG A 110 3.10 -11.96 -9.10
CA ARG A 110 2.56 -12.11 -10.45
C ARG A 110 1.16 -11.54 -10.46
N MET A 111 0.86 -10.65 -11.39
CA MET A 111 -0.46 -10.06 -11.57
C MET A 111 -1.08 -10.59 -12.86
N GLU A 112 -2.32 -11.03 -12.76
CA GLU A 112 -3.12 -11.52 -13.88
C GLU A 112 -4.36 -10.63 -14.05
N THR A 113 -4.48 -10.02 -15.23
CA THR A 113 -5.55 -9.10 -15.59
C THR A 113 -5.95 -9.37 -17.04
N GLY A 114 -7.24 -9.55 -17.32
CA GLY A 114 -7.71 -9.79 -18.70
C GLY A 114 -7.16 -11.07 -19.36
N GLY A 115 -6.69 -12.05 -18.57
CA GLY A 115 -6.08 -13.29 -19.05
C GLY A 115 -4.58 -13.22 -19.33
N GLU A 116 -3.95 -12.05 -19.17
CA GLU A 116 -2.51 -11.88 -19.28
C GLU A 116 -1.85 -11.83 -17.89
N ALA A 117 -0.76 -12.57 -17.72
CA ALA A 117 -0.01 -12.61 -16.47
C ALA A 117 1.37 -11.98 -16.61
N THR A 118 1.65 -10.97 -15.78
CA THR A 118 2.96 -10.29 -15.72
C THR A 118 3.57 -10.45 -14.34
N ALA A 119 4.85 -10.84 -14.28
CA ALA A 119 5.62 -10.88 -13.03
C ALA A 119 6.23 -9.51 -12.75
N TYR A 120 6.20 -9.08 -11.48
CA TYR A 120 6.71 -7.80 -11.01
C TYR A 120 7.72 -7.98 -9.89
N LYS A 121 8.71 -7.08 -9.85
CA LYS A 121 9.73 -7.00 -8.80
C LYS A 121 9.79 -5.61 -8.19
N TYR A 122 10.11 -5.55 -6.90
CA TYR A 122 10.27 -4.32 -6.15
C TYR A 122 11.50 -3.53 -6.60
N CYS A 123 11.34 -2.22 -6.75
CA CYS A 123 12.40 -1.30 -7.18
C CYS A 123 12.71 -0.18 -6.18
N GLY A 124 11.93 -0.05 -5.11
CA GLY A 124 12.18 0.95 -4.07
C GLY A 124 10.89 1.53 -3.50
N PRO A 125 11.01 2.42 -2.51
CA PRO A 125 9.85 3.09 -1.93
C PRO A 125 9.16 3.97 -2.98
N THR A 126 7.87 4.20 -2.77
CA THR A 126 7.14 5.23 -3.51
C THR A 126 7.71 6.61 -3.14
N PRO A 127 7.95 7.51 -4.10
CA PRO A 127 8.22 8.91 -3.78
C PRO A 127 7.07 9.45 -2.92
N GLN A 128 7.41 10.04 -1.77
CA GLN A 128 6.45 10.78 -0.93
C GLN A 128 6.14 12.13 -1.55
#